data_AF-A0ABD3EHL6-F1
#
_entry.id   AF-A0ABD3EHL6-F1
#
_cell.length_a   1.000
_cell.length_b   1.000
_cell.length_c   1.000
_cell.angle_alpha   90.00
_cell.angle_beta   90.00
_cell.angle_gamma   90.00
#
_symmetry.space_group_name_H-M   'P 1'
#
loop_
_entity.id
_entity.type
_entity.pdbx_description
1 polymer ?
#
loop_
_entity_poly.entity_id
_entity_poly.type
_entity_poly.pdbx_seq_one_letter_code
_entity_poly.pdbx_strand_id
1 'polypeptide(L)'
;MAKHCASVVLAAVACATSGVDQAYADGTFAKFSPFSNSLQAGAPQASPAPDKPPPAQPAEPQAQTRNDTPRTTSAGFDPVALERGAKALKEITNSSYAKKVFEIMKKQEETRQLELAAKAAEFKALRAQAETERQTVVFDEQKKLVQQQAQGKSQMLRYEDELARKRMQAENEHHRTRNQELVKMQEESAMRQEAARRETEEQIQEARRKTERAKAENERENLKFQVLIEAEGRAHEAKLAEEVNKRLLVERVNAEREKWVAAINTTFDHIGGGLRAILTDQNKMIVAVGGVTALAAGVYTTREGARVIWSYVDRILGQPSLIRESSRGKYPWSGLFARATNFNSKKGNGFGDVILHPSLQKRIQQLANATANTKVHQAPFRNMLFYGPPGTGKTMVARELARKSGLDYALMTGGDVAPLGSQAVTKIHQLFDWAKKSNRGLLLFIDEADAFLCERNKTYMSEAQRSALNALLFRTGDQSKDIVLALATNRPGDLDSAVADRIDEVLEFPLPGEDERFKLLKLYLNKYIAEAGDRKPGLFSKFFKKQQQQIEIKGLNDDMIKEAAAKTEGFSGREIAKLMASVQAAVYGSDDCMLDPTLFREVVDYKVAEHQQRKKFAADGGGV
;
A
#
# COMPACT_ATOMS: atom_id res chain seq x y z
N MET A 1 21.93 6.02 -65.77
CA MET A 1 21.42 7.31 -65.26
C MET A 1 20.76 7.02 -63.90
N ALA A 2 21.49 6.74 -62.82
CA ALA A 2 22.35 7.61 -62.01
C ALA A 2 21.57 8.47 -61.00
N LYS A 3 21.89 8.28 -59.70
CA LYS A 3 21.80 9.21 -58.54
C LYS A 3 20.37 9.40 -57.97
N HIS A 4 20.06 9.46 -56.67
CA HIS A 4 20.68 9.73 -55.36
C HIS A 4 19.73 9.10 -54.30
N CYS A 5 19.99 8.82 -53.02
CA CYS A 5 21.04 9.16 -52.07
C CYS A 5 20.95 8.10 -50.95
N ALA A 6 22.07 7.45 -50.64
CA ALA A 6 22.26 6.65 -49.44
C ALA A 6 23.20 7.42 -48.52
N SER A 7 22.84 7.54 -47.25
CA SER A 7 23.75 8.06 -46.23
C SER A 7 23.44 7.43 -44.87
N VAL A 8 24.46 6.74 -44.33
CA VAL A 8 24.86 6.73 -42.90
C VAL A 8 23.97 5.87 -41.98
N VAL A 9 24.42 4.88 -41.20
CA VAL A 9 25.75 4.40 -40.80
C VAL A 9 25.58 2.96 -40.28
N LEU A 10 26.49 2.05 -40.66
CA LEU A 10 26.66 0.74 -40.04
C LEU A 10 28.17 0.48 -39.90
N ALA A 11 28.64 0.55 -38.66
CA ALA A 11 29.92 0.07 -38.18
C ALA A 11 29.72 -0.13 -36.67
N ALA A 12 30.23 -1.12 -35.96
CA ALA A 12 30.99 -2.32 -36.23
C ALA A 12 31.03 -2.96 -34.83
N VAL A 13 30.56 -4.20 -34.66
CA VAL A 13 30.80 -4.95 -33.42
C VAL A 13 31.93 -5.92 -33.73
N ALA A 14 33.10 -5.63 -33.16
CA ALA A 14 34.24 -6.53 -33.13
C ALA A 14 34.65 -6.79 -31.67
N CYS A 15 34.99 -8.04 -31.44
CA CYS A 15 35.37 -8.70 -30.20
C CYS A 15 36.54 -8.05 -29.45
N ALA A 16 36.60 -8.27 -28.14
CA ALA A 16 37.87 -8.51 -27.44
C ALA A 16 37.66 -9.31 -26.14
N THR A 17 38.34 -10.44 -26.07
CA THR A 17 38.60 -11.27 -24.89
C THR A 17 39.78 -10.73 -24.09
N SER A 18 39.77 -11.00 -22.78
CA SER A 18 40.90 -11.23 -21.85
C SER A 18 42.02 -10.18 -21.73
N GLY A 19 42.18 -9.66 -20.51
CA GLY A 19 43.39 -8.99 -20.04
C GLY A 19 43.39 -8.90 -18.52
N VAL A 20 44.20 -9.74 -17.89
CA VAL A 20 44.59 -9.70 -16.48
C VAL A 20 45.54 -8.52 -16.29
N ASP A 21 45.40 -7.76 -15.21
CA ASP A 21 46.57 -7.16 -14.55
C ASP A 21 46.32 -6.93 -13.05
N GLN A 22 47.27 -7.44 -12.27
CA GLN A 22 47.45 -7.22 -10.84
C GLN A 22 47.95 -5.81 -10.57
N ALA A 23 47.47 -5.17 -9.51
CA ALA A 23 48.28 -4.23 -8.74
C ALA A 23 47.84 -4.17 -7.27
N TYR A 24 48.86 -4.24 -6.44
CA TYR A 24 48.93 -4.25 -4.98
C TYR A 24 48.56 -2.90 -4.36
N ALA A 25 47.86 -2.89 -3.22
CA ALA A 25 48.05 -1.87 -2.18
C ALA A 25 47.49 -2.36 -0.83
N ASP A 26 48.40 -2.44 0.14
CA ASP A 26 48.18 -2.71 1.56
C ASP A 26 47.28 -1.67 2.24
N GLY A 27 46.51 -2.13 3.23
CA GLY A 27 45.74 -1.26 4.13
C GLY A 27 44.90 -2.07 5.12
N THR A 28 45.43 -2.23 6.33
CA THR A 28 44.94 -3.09 7.41
C THR A 28 43.72 -2.54 8.16
N PHE A 29 42.81 -3.47 8.49
CA PHE A 29 41.93 -3.56 9.67
C PHE A 29 41.48 -2.28 10.44
N ALA A 30 40.17 -2.05 10.48
CA ALA A 30 39.44 -1.74 11.73
C ALA A 30 37.93 -1.98 11.58
N LYS A 31 37.41 -2.98 12.30
CA LYS A 31 35.98 -3.18 12.56
C LYS A 31 35.58 -2.25 13.71
N PHE A 32 34.56 -1.41 13.53
CA PHE A 32 33.87 -0.72 14.63
C PHE A 32 32.37 -0.96 14.54
N SER A 33 31.84 -1.57 15.59
CA SER A 33 30.42 -1.60 15.95
C SER A 33 30.13 -0.41 16.87
N PRO A 34 29.01 0.32 16.70
CA PRO A 34 28.56 1.27 17.72
C PRO A 34 27.49 0.62 18.63
N PHE A 35 27.77 0.74 19.93
CA PHE A 35 26.86 0.91 21.06
C PHE A 35 25.44 0.32 21.00
N SER A 36 25.24 -0.68 21.86
CA SER A 36 23.95 -1.16 22.33
C SER A 36 23.75 -0.85 23.82
N ASN A 37 22.56 -0.32 24.10
CA ASN A 37 21.68 -0.51 25.25
C ASN A 37 22.04 0.08 26.63
N SER A 38 21.11 0.90 27.11
CA SER A 38 20.43 0.58 28.37
C SER A 38 18.96 0.98 28.30
N LEU A 39 18.07 0.01 28.51
CA LEU A 39 17.04 0.10 29.53
C LEU A 39 16.44 -1.29 29.71
N GLN A 40 16.69 -1.83 30.91
CA GLN A 40 15.67 -2.37 31.80
C GLN A 40 14.50 -3.09 31.12
N ALA A 41 14.51 -4.42 31.25
CA ALA A 41 13.30 -5.21 31.32
C ALA A 41 13.45 -6.22 32.47
N GLY A 42 12.65 -6.01 33.51
CA GLY A 42 12.33 -7.02 34.51
C GLY A 42 10.92 -7.56 34.24
N ALA A 43 10.76 -8.86 34.48
CA ALA A 43 9.51 -9.52 34.87
C ALA A 43 9.90 -10.92 35.42
N PRO A 44 8.98 -11.65 36.06
CA PRO A 44 8.47 -11.41 37.42
C PRO A 44 8.73 -12.64 38.31
N GLN A 45 8.79 -12.50 39.63
CA GLN A 45 8.52 -13.63 40.52
C GLN A 45 8.08 -13.18 41.92
N ALA A 46 7.21 -14.01 42.47
CA ALA A 46 6.25 -13.75 43.53
C ALA A 46 6.86 -13.54 44.91
N SER A 47 6.16 -12.73 45.71
CA SER A 47 6.37 -12.55 47.15
C SER A 47 6.03 -13.81 47.95
N PRO A 48 6.64 -13.96 49.13
CA PRO A 48 5.83 -13.92 50.35
C PRO A 48 6.32 -12.87 51.36
N ALA A 49 5.43 -12.60 52.31
CA ALA A 49 5.43 -11.49 53.29
C ALA A 49 6.52 -11.59 54.40
N PRO A 50 6.69 -10.55 55.25
CA PRO A 50 7.93 -10.28 55.98
C PRO A 50 7.96 -10.88 57.39
N ASP A 51 9.16 -11.25 57.85
CA ASP A 51 9.42 -11.51 59.27
C ASP A 51 10.75 -10.87 59.72
N LYS A 52 10.72 -10.48 61.00
CA LYS A 52 11.57 -9.54 61.75
C LYS A 52 13.11 -9.71 61.65
N PRO A 53 13.89 -8.64 61.93
CA PRO A 53 15.34 -8.74 62.08
C PRO A 53 15.74 -9.38 63.42
N PRO A 54 16.70 -10.32 63.45
CA PRO A 54 17.37 -10.73 64.67
C PRO A 54 18.64 -9.88 64.93
N PRO A 55 19.13 -9.88 66.19
CA PRO A 55 19.95 -8.82 66.74
C PRO A 55 21.44 -8.98 66.40
N ALA A 56 22.12 -7.83 66.34
CA ALA A 56 23.57 -7.76 66.35
C ALA A 56 24.11 -8.38 67.66
N GLN A 57 24.99 -9.37 67.52
CA GLN A 57 25.90 -9.82 68.57
C GLN A 57 27.33 -9.35 68.26
N PRO A 58 28.15 -9.16 69.30
CA PRO A 58 29.29 -8.25 69.29
C PRO A 58 30.53 -8.92 68.70
N ALA A 59 31.20 -8.23 67.77
CA ALA A 59 32.54 -8.60 67.36
C ALA A 59 33.52 -8.42 68.52
N GLU A 60 34.39 -9.42 68.65
CA GLU A 60 35.45 -9.53 69.65
C GLU A 60 36.30 -8.24 69.75
N PRO A 61 36.70 -7.82 70.95
CA PRO A 61 37.60 -6.70 71.10
C PRO A 61 39.00 -7.13 70.66
N GLN A 62 39.41 -6.71 69.46
CA GLN A 62 40.84 -6.68 69.15
C GLN A 62 41.50 -5.74 70.15
N ALA A 63 42.39 -6.32 70.96
CA ALA A 63 43.16 -5.65 71.98
C ALA A 63 43.84 -4.41 71.39
N GLN A 64 43.28 -3.24 71.70
CA GLN A 64 44.06 -2.02 71.69
C GLN A 64 45.22 -2.26 72.65
N THR A 65 46.43 -2.35 72.12
CA THR A 65 47.63 -2.23 72.94
C THR A 65 47.50 -0.92 73.69
N ARG A 66 47.20 -1.08 74.98
CA ARG A 66 47.09 -0.01 75.95
C ARG A 66 48.48 0.59 76.05
N ASN A 67 48.73 1.68 75.32
CA ASN A 67 49.84 2.56 75.63
C ASN A 67 49.51 3.20 76.97
N ASP A 68 49.83 2.50 78.06
CA ASP A 68 49.96 3.05 79.40
C ASP A 68 51.17 3.99 79.40
N THR A 69 51.00 5.13 78.75
CA THR A 69 51.77 6.33 79.02
C THR A 69 50.78 7.34 79.58
N PRO A 70 51.07 7.96 80.74
CA PRO A 70 50.13 8.89 81.35
C PRO A 70 49.85 10.01 80.35
N ARG A 71 48.57 10.40 80.24
CA ARG A 71 48.15 11.59 79.51
C ARG A 71 48.90 12.79 80.07
N THR A 72 50.01 13.15 79.45
CA THR A 72 50.64 14.44 79.67
C THR A 72 49.87 15.46 78.85
N THR A 73 49.25 16.38 79.57
CA THR A 73 48.90 17.69 79.04
C THR A 73 50.13 18.28 78.33
N SER A 74 49.92 18.88 77.17
CA SER A 74 50.92 19.57 76.31
C SER A 74 52.07 18.68 75.77
N ALA A 75 51.98 18.39 74.47
CA ALA A 75 53.04 17.96 73.54
C ALA A 75 54.38 17.56 74.18
N GLY A 76 54.65 16.26 74.40
CA GLY A 76 55.92 15.65 74.85
C GLY A 76 57.11 16.56 75.18
N PHE A 77 56.92 17.51 76.10
CA PHE A 77 57.86 18.57 76.42
C PHE A 77 58.47 18.17 77.76
N ASP A 78 59.73 17.77 77.74
CA ASP A 78 60.47 17.49 78.98
C ASP A 78 61.17 18.79 79.42
N PRO A 79 60.59 19.57 80.35
CA PRO A 79 61.15 20.85 80.77
C PRO A 79 62.52 20.70 81.42
N VAL A 80 62.81 19.53 82.02
CA VAL A 80 64.09 19.24 82.68
C VAL A 80 65.18 18.94 81.65
N ALA A 81 64.83 18.35 80.50
CA ALA A 81 65.75 18.19 79.38
C ALA A 81 66.07 19.54 78.71
N LEU A 82 65.09 20.43 78.62
CA LEU A 82 65.25 21.78 78.10
C LEU A 82 66.08 22.68 79.02
N GLU A 83 65.88 22.63 80.34
CA GLU A 83 66.75 23.35 81.28
C GLU A 83 68.18 22.84 81.24
N ARG A 84 68.39 21.51 81.16
CA ARG A 84 69.72 20.93 80.98
C ARG A 84 70.34 21.33 79.65
N GLY A 85 69.58 21.33 78.56
CA GLY A 85 70.01 21.78 77.25
C GLY A 85 70.36 23.27 77.23
N ALA A 86 69.56 24.12 77.86
CA ALA A 86 69.80 25.55 77.98
C ALA A 86 71.05 25.87 78.81
N LYS A 87 71.30 25.12 79.89
CA LYS A 87 72.53 25.23 80.69
C LYS A 87 73.76 24.78 79.89
N ALA A 88 73.67 23.65 79.20
CA ALA A 88 74.74 23.15 78.31
C ALA A 88 75.05 24.13 77.17
N LEU A 89 74.03 24.73 76.55
CA LEU A 89 74.20 25.76 75.52
C LEU A 89 74.91 27.00 76.05
N LYS A 90 74.57 27.47 77.26
CA LYS A 90 75.26 28.59 77.93
C LYS A 90 76.74 28.30 78.20
N GLU A 91 77.05 27.09 78.63
CA GLU A 91 78.44 26.64 78.85
C GLU A 91 79.22 26.55 77.52
N ILE A 92 78.59 26.04 76.45
CA ILE A 92 79.19 25.97 75.11
C ILE A 92 79.45 27.37 74.54
N THR A 93 78.53 28.33 74.74
CA THR A 93 78.69 29.71 74.23
C THR A 93 79.83 30.48 74.88
N ASN A 94 80.19 30.15 76.12
CA ASN A 94 81.31 30.78 76.84
C ASN A 94 82.67 30.17 76.47
N SER A 95 82.70 29.06 75.71
CA SER A 95 83.93 28.43 75.25
C SER A 95 84.51 29.12 74.01
N SER A 96 85.83 29.09 73.86
CA SER A 96 86.54 29.66 72.69
C SER A 96 86.22 28.97 71.36
N TYR A 97 85.60 27.78 71.38
CA TYR A 97 85.30 26.95 70.20
C TYR A 97 83.81 26.92 69.84
N ALA A 98 82.96 27.73 70.48
CA ALA A 98 81.51 27.73 70.31
C ALA A 98 81.05 27.69 68.83
N LYS A 99 81.66 28.53 67.98
CA LYS A 99 81.31 28.61 66.54
C LYS A 99 81.48 27.28 65.80
N LYS A 100 82.56 26.53 66.06
CA LYS A 100 82.81 25.22 65.44
C LYS A 100 81.82 24.17 65.89
N VAL A 101 81.43 24.20 67.17
CA VAL A 101 80.42 23.27 67.74
C VAL A 101 79.05 23.52 67.10
N PHE A 102 78.64 24.79 66.95
CA PHE A 102 77.38 25.13 66.28
C PHE A 102 77.34 24.70 64.81
N GLU A 103 78.45 24.83 64.08
CA GLU A 103 78.52 24.33 62.70
C GLU A 103 78.39 22.81 62.60
N ILE A 104 79.02 22.06 63.53
CA ILE A 104 78.89 20.59 63.58
C ILE A 104 77.46 20.19 63.94
N MET A 105 76.85 20.85 64.93
CA MET A 105 75.44 20.62 65.29
C MET A 105 74.49 20.92 64.12
N LYS A 106 74.74 22.01 63.40
CA LYS A 106 73.95 22.38 62.20
C LYS A 106 74.05 21.29 61.13
N LYS A 107 75.27 20.83 60.82
CA LYS A 107 75.48 19.74 59.85
C LYS A 107 74.83 18.43 60.28
N GLN A 108 74.89 18.10 61.57
CA GLN A 108 74.26 16.89 62.12
C GLN A 108 72.73 16.96 62.01
N GLU A 109 72.13 18.13 62.26
CA GLU A 109 70.69 18.33 62.13
C GLU A 109 70.24 18.32 60.67
N GLU A 110 70.99 18.93 59.76
CA GLU A 110 70.76 18.84 58.31
C GLU A 110 70.81 17.38 57.83
N THR A 111 71.80 16.61 58.28
CA THR A 111 71.92 15.17 57.95
C THR A 111 70.73 14.38 58.48
N ARG A 112 70.30 14.65 59.72
CA ARG A 112 69.13 14.03 60.33
C ARG A 112 67.84 14.36 59.56
N GLN A 113 67.67 15.60 59.12
CA GLN A 113 66.52 16.01 58.31
C GLN A 113 66.53 15.33 56.95
N LEU A 114 67.69 15.19 56.30
CA LEU A 114 67.83 14.46 55.06
C LEU A 114 67.52 12.97 55.23
N GLU A 115 67.98 12.33 56.30
CA GLU A 115 67.63 10.93 56.60
C GLU A 115 66.12 10.74 56.84
N LEU A 116 65.48 11.66 57.56
CA LEU A 116 64.03 11.62 57.78
C LEU A 116 63.26 11.86 56.48
N ALA A 117 63.73 12.78 55.64
CA ALA A 117 63.14 13.03 54.33
C ALA A 117 63.30 11.84 53.39
N ALA A 118 64.46 11.18 53.40
CA ALA A 118 64.72 9.95 52.64
C ALA A 118 63.78 8.82 53.07
N LYS A 119 63.66 8.57 54.38
CA LYS A 119 62.71 7.58 54.93
C LYS A 119 61.26 7.90 54.58
N ALA A 120 60.87 9.19 54.61
CA ALA A 120 59.54 9.61 54.21
C ALA A 120 59.28 9.39 52.71
N ALA A 121 60.29 9.60 51.86
CA ALA A 121 60.22 9.34 50.42
C ALA A 121 60.11 7.84 50.12
N GLU A 122 60.89 6.99 50.80
CA GLU A 122 60.81 5.53 50.70
C GLU A 122 59.41 5.01 51.07
N PHE A 123 58.85 5.48 52.19
CA PHE A 123 57.49 5.11 52.60
C PHE A 123 56.43 5.55 51.58
N LYS A 124 56.59 6.72 50.95
CA LYS A 124 55.69 7.17 49.88
C LYS A 124 55.81 6.30 48.64
N ALA A 125 57.03 5.95 48.24
CA ALA A 125 57.27 5.06 47.10
C ALA A 125 56.64 3.67 47.35
N LEU A 126 56.80 3.12 48.55
CA LEU A 126 56.22 1.83 48.93
C LEU A 126 54.69 1.85 48.92
N ARG A 127 54.07 2.95 49.38
CA ARG A 127 52.60 3.12 49.29
C ARG A 127 52.12 3.21 47.84
N ALA A 128 52.83 3.98 47.00
CA ALA A 128 52.49 4.10 45.59
C ALA A 128 52.59 2.75 44.85
N GLN A 129 53.61 1.94 45.16
CA GLN A 129 53.75 0.58 44.63
C GLN A 129 52.59 -0.31 45.08
N ALA A 130 52.25 -0.30 46.37
CA ALA A 130 51.12 -1.08 46.90
C ALA A 130 49.76 -0.66 46.29
N GLU A 131 49.55 0.62 46.00
CA GLU A 131 48.35 1.10 45.30
C GLU A 131 48.32 0.64 43.84
N THR A 132 49.47 0.65 43.16
CA THR A 132 49.58 0.15 41.79
C THR A 132 49.28 -1.34 41.71
N GLU A 133 49.80 -2.15 42.64
CA GLU A 133 49.51 -3.59 42.72
C GLU A 133 48.04 -3.88 43.03
N ARG A 134 47.39 -3.08 43.87
CA ARG A 134 45.95 -3.21 44.10
C ARG A 134 45.15 -2.95 42.83
N GLN A 135 45.55 -1.94 42.05
CA GLN A 135 44.88 -1.61 40.79
C GLN A 135 45.06 -2.72 39.75
N THR A 136 46.23 -3.34 39.65
CA THR A 136 46.46 -4.44 38.71
C THR A 136 45.63 -5.66 39.07
N VAL A 137 45.53 -6.02 40.36
CA VAL A 137 44.69 -7.13 40.82
C VAL A 137 43.21 -6.89 40.50
N VAL A 138 42.68 -5.70 40.77
CA VAL A 138 41.29 -5.34 40.46
C VAL A 138 41.03 -5.39 38.96
N PHE A 139 41.97 -4.93 38.14
CA PHE A 139 41.84 -4.98 36.68
C PHE A 139 41.84 -6.43 36.15
N ASP A 140 42.71 -7.28 36.69
CA ASP A 140 42.77 -8.70 36.32
C ASP A 140 41.48 -9.45 36.72
N GLU A 141 40.89 -9.14 37.87
CA GLU A 141 39.59 -9.68 38.28
C GLU A 141 38.46 -9.24 37.35
N GLN A 142 38.41 -7.95 37.00
CA GLN A 142 37.43 -7.44 36.03
C GLN A 142 37.57 -8.11 34.66
N LYS A 143 38.81 -8.29 34.19
CA LYS A 143 39.08 -8.97 32.92
C LYS A 143 38.58 -10.42 32.93
N LYS A 144 38.78 -11.15 34.02
CA LYS A 144 38.28 -12.52 34.20
C LYS A 144 36.74 -12.57 34.19
N LEU A 145 36.07 -11.64 34.87
CA LEU A 145 34.60 -11.56 34.89
C LEU A 145 34.02 -11.28 33.50
N VAL A 146 34.60 -10.33 32.77
CA VAL A 146 34.18 -10.00 31.40
C VAL A 146 34.37 -11.20 30.47
N GLN A 147 35.47 -11.95 30.62
CA GLN A 147 35.72 -13.15 29.83
C GLN A 147 34.70 -14.26 30.12
N GLN A 148 34.34 -14.49 31.39
CA GLN A 148 33.29 -15.44 31.76
C GLN A 148 31.92 -15.04 31.21
N GLN A 149 31.55 -13.77 31.30
CA GLN A 149 30.31 -13.25 30.73
C GLN A 149 30.26 -13.39 29.21
N ALA A 150 31.39 -13.14 28.52
CA ALA A 150 31.48 -13.31 27.08
C ALA A 150 31.32 -14.78 26.66
N GLN A 151 31.91 -15.71 27.41
CA GLN A 151 31.73 -17.15 27.18
C GLN A 151 30.29 -17.60 27.40
N GLY A 152 29.63 -17.16 28.48
CA GLY A 152 28.23 -17.46 28.74
C GLY A 152 27.29 -16.92 27.66
N LYS A 153 27.51 -15.67 27.22
CA LYS A 153 26.76 -15.07 26.10
C LYS A 153 26.97 -15.84 24.80
N SER A 154 28.20 -16.26 24.49
CA SER A 154 28.47 -17.05 23.29
C SER A 154 27.78 -18.41 23.30
N GLN A 155 27.65 -19.06 24.47
CA GLN A 155 26.95 -20.34 24.60
C GLN A 155 25.44 -20.15 24.40
N MET A 156 24.85 -19.13 25.02
CA MET A 156 23.43 -18.81 24.84
C MET A 156 23.08 -18.50 23.38
N LEU A 157 23.89 -17.68 22.70
CA LEU A 157 23.67 -17.35 21.28
C LEU A 157 23.72 -18.58 20.37
N ARG A 158 24.63 -19.54 20.64
CA ARG A 158 24.69 -20.80 19.88
C ARG A 158 23.43 -21.64 20.11
N TYR A 159 22.96 -21.70 21.36
CA TYR A 159 21.74 -22.43 21.70
C TYR A 159 20.49 -21.80 21.06
N GLU A 160 20.40 -20.47 21.05
CA GLU A 160 19.33 -19.74 20.36
C GLU A 160 19.36 -19.97 18.85
N ASP A 161 20.53 -19.97 18.20
CA ASP A 161 20.66 -20.26 16.77
C ASP A 161 20.23 -21.71 16.44
N GLU A 162 20.61 -22.69 17.27
CA GLU A 162 20.14 -24.08 17.11
C GLU A 162 18.63 -24.20 17.24
N LEU A 163 18.03 -23.49 18.20
CA LEU A 163 16.58 -23.51 18.42
C LEU A 163 15.83 -22.80 17.29
N ALA A 164 16.38 -21.71 16.76
CA ALA A 164 15.85 -21.01 15.60
C ALA A 164 15.86 -21.91 14.35
N ARG A 165 16.96 -22.65 14.10
CA ARG A 165 17.02 -23.63 12.99
C ARG A 165 15.98 -24.72 13.13
N LYS A 166 15.76 -25.25 14.33
CA LYS A 166 14.71 -26.26 14.59
C LYS A 166 13.31 -25.70 14.35
N ARG A 167 13.01 -24.48 14.79
CA ARG A 167 11.73 -23.80 14.50
C ARG A 167 11.51 -23.62 13.01
N MET A 168 12.54 -23.15 12.29
CA MET A 168 12.47 -22.96 10.84
C MET A 168 12.25 -24.28 10.09
N GLN A 169 12.87 -25.38 10.53
CA GLN A 169 12.64 -26.70 9.95
C GLN A 169 11.20 -27.18 10.18
N ALA A 170 10.67 -27.04 11.40
CA ALA A 170 9.29 -27.40 11.72
C ALA A 170 8.27 -26.55 10.94
N GLU A 171 8.51 -25.24 10.79
CA GLU A 171 7.65 -24.37 9.99
C GLU A 171 7.68 -24.76 8.51
N ASN A 172 8.86 -25.05 7.95
CA ASN A 172 8.98 -25.50 6.56
C ASN A 172 8.26 -26.83 6.31
N GLU A 173 8.33 -27.77 7.26
CA GLU A 173 7.60 -29.03 7.20
C GLU A 173 6.09 -28.81 7.27
N HIS A 174 5.62 -27.95 8.17
CA HIS A 174 4.22 -27.56 8.26
C HIS A 174 3.72 -26.85 6.98
N HIS A 175 4.57 -26.04 6.35
CA HIS A 175 4.23 -25.41 5.07
C HIS A 175 4.11 -26.44 3.95
N ARG A 176 4.97 -27.45 3.92
CA ARG A 176 4.90 -28.54 2.95
C ARG A 176 3.62 -29.37 3.12
N THR A 177 3.24 -29.72 4.36
CA THR A 177 1.99 -30.47 4.60
C THR A 177 0.76 -29.67 4.19
N ARG A 178 0.69 -28.39 4.57
CA ARG A 178 -0.44 -27.51 4.17
C ARG A 178 -0.54 -27.35 2.65
N ASN A 179 0.60 -27.22 1.95
CA ASN A 179 0.60 -27.14 0.49
C ASN A 179 0.16 -28.47 -0.16
N GLN A 180 0.56 -29.61 0.39
CA GLN A 180 0.10 -30.92 -0.09
C GLN A 180 -1.41 -31.11 0.12
N GLU A 181 -1.95 -30.67 1.25
CA GLU A 181 -3.39 -30.70 1.53
C GLU A 181 -4.19 -29.79 0.58
N LEU A 182 -3.68 -28.59 0.29
CA LEU A 182 -4.31 -27.67 -0.66
C LEU A 182 -4.35 -28.24 -2.08
N VAL A 183 -3.27 -28.89 -2.52
CA VAL A 183 -3.24 -29.55 -3.83
C VAL A 183 -4.23 -30.71 -3.88
N LYS A 184 -4.28 -31.56 -2.84
CA LYS A 184 -5.29 -32.63 -2.76
C LYS A 184 -6.72 -32.10 -2.78
N MET A 185 -7.00 -31.02 -2.05
CA MET A 185 -8.32 -30.39 -2.05
C MET A 185 -8.69 -29.81 -3.42
N GLN A 186 -7.72 -29.23 -4.14
CA GLN A 186 -7.90 -28.74 -5.50
C GLN A 186 -8.19 -29.90 -6.47
N GLU A 187 -7.43 -30.99 -6.40
CA GLU A 187 -7.66 -32.20 -7.21
C GLU A 187 -9.04 -32.80 -6.94
N GLU A 188 -9.45 -32.93 -5.68
CA GLU A 188 -10.80 -33.39 -5.32
C GLU A 188 -11.89 -32.46 -5.85
N SER A 189 -11.68 -31.14 -5.77
CA SER A 189 -12.64 -30.17 -6.30
C SER A 189 -12.76 -30.23 -7.82
N ALA A 190 -11.63 -30.45 -8.52
CA ALA A 190 -11.59 -30.62 -9.97
C ALA A 190 -12.33 -31.90 -10.38
N MET A 191 -12.09 -33.01 -9.68
CA MET A 191 -12.80 -34.27 -9.91
C MET A 191 -14.31 -34.14 -9.69
N ARG A 192 -14.75 -33.41 -8.63
CA ARG A 192 -16.18 -33.13 -8.40
C ARG A 192 -16.78 -32.25 -9.50
N GLN A 193 -16.05 -31.25 -9.99
CA GLN A 193 -16.51 -30.41 -11.09
C GLN A 193 -16.60 -31.18 -12.42
N GLU A 194 -15.66 -32.06 -12.70
CA GLU A 194 -15.71 -32.93 -13.88
C GLU A 194 -16.87 -33.92 -13.80
N ALA A 195 -17.13 -34.52 -12.64
CA ALA A 195 -18.29 -35.39 -12.44
C ALA A 195 -19.61 -34.63 -12.65
N ALA A 196 -19.76 -33.45 -12.06
CA ALA A 196 -20.96 -32.61 -12.25
C ALA A 196 -21.14 -32.16 -13.71
N ARG A 197 -20.06 -31.92 -14.46
CA ARG A 197 -20.11 -31.65 -15.90
C ARG A 197 -20.62 -32.85 -16.69
N ARG A 198 -20.16 -34.06 -16.36
CA ARG A 198 -20.64 -35.28 -17.03
C ARG A 198 -22.12 -35.51 -16.75
N GLU A 199 -22.56 -35.36 -15.51
CA GLU A 199 -23.98 -35.49 -15.14
C GLU A 199 -24.86 -34.47 -15.86
N THR A 200 -24.39 -33.22 -15.97
CA THR A 200 -25.14 -32.17 -16.70
C THR A 200 -25.17 -32.41 -18.21
N GLU A 201 -24.08 -32.87 -18.80
CA GLU A 201 -24.03 -33.28 -20.22
C GLU A 201 -25.00 -34.44 -20.51
N GLU A 202 -25.06 -35.44 -19.63
CA GLU A 202 -26.01 -36.55 -19.73
C GLU A 202 -27.46 -36.07 -19.64
N GLN A 203 -27.79 -35.20 -18.69
CA GLN A 203 -29.13 -34.61 -18.58
C GLN A 203 -29.53 -33.79 -19.82
N ILE A 204 -28.59 -33.04 -20.40
CA ILE A 204 -28.83 -32.28 -21.64
C ILE A 204 -29.06 -33.24 -22.82
N GLN A 205 -28.31 -34.34 -22.91
CA GLN A 205 -28.53 -35.34 -23.95
C GLN A 205 -29.88 -36.04 -23.81
N GLU A 206 -30.30 -36.36 -22.59
CA GLU A 206 -31.62 -36.94 -22.34
C GLU A 206 -32.75 -35.95 -22.67
N ALA A 207 -32.60 -34.69 -22.30
CA ALA A 207 -33.54 -33.63 -22.66
C ALA A 207 -33.66 -33.49 -24.19
N ARG A 208 -32.52 -33.50 -24.91
CA ARG A 208 -32.48 -33.48 -26.38
C ARG A 208 -33.21 -34.66 -26.99
N ARG A 209 -32.94 -35.89 -26.53
CA ARG A 209 -33.65 -37.10 -27.01
C ARG A 209 -35.15 -37.02 -26.76
N LYS A 210 -35.58 -36.47 -25.62
CA LYS A 210 -37.02 -36.26 -25.32
C LYS A 210 -37.64 -35.25 -26.27
N THR A 211 -36.98 -34.12 -26.53
CA THR A 211 -37.47 -33.12 -27.49
C THR A 211 -37.49 -33.64 -28.93
N GLU A 212 -36.51 -34.44 -29.35
CA GLU A 212 -36.48 -35.05 -30.68
C GLU A 212 -37.61 -36.06 -30.85
N ARG A 213 -37.90 -36.88 -29.83
CA ARG A 213 -39.05 -37.79 -29.84
C ARG A 213 -40.38 -37.05 -29.95
N ALA A 214 -40.58 -36.01 -29.14
CA ALA A 214 -41.78 -35.18 -29.20
C ALA A 214 -41.95 -34.49 -30.57
N LYS A 215 -40.83 -34.04 -31.17
CA LYS A 215 -40.85 -33.45 -32.50
C LYS A 215 -41.21 -34.48 -33.58
N ALA A 216 -40.65 -35.68 -33.51
CA ALA A 216 -40.99 -36.76 -34.43
C ALA A 216 -42.45 -37.22 -34.31
N GLU A 217 -43.03 -37.20 -33.10
CA GLU A 217 -44.45 -37.46 -32.88
C GLU A 217 -45.33 -36.38 -33.51
N ASN A 218 -45.04 -35.10 -33.27
CA ASN A 218 -45.74 -33.98 -33.91
C ASN A 218 -45.61 -34.00 -35.44
N GLU A 219 -44.43 -34.34 -35.97
CA GLU A 219 -44.22 -34.50 -37.40
C GLU A 219 -45.04 -35.65 -37.98
N ARG A 220 -45.17 -36.76 -37.25
CA ARG A 220 -46.04 -37.88 -37.63
C ARG A 220 -47.52 -37.49 -37.62
N GLU A 221 -47.97 -36.72 -36.64
CA GLU A 221 -49.35 -36.23 -36.58
C GLU A 221 -49.65 -35.23 -37.70
N ASN A 222 -48.74 -34.30 -37.95
CA ASN A 222 -48.84 -33.36 -39.08
C ASN A 222 -48.83 -34.07 -40.42
N LEU A 223 -47.99 -35.09 -40.60
CA LEU A 223 -47.98 -35.92 -41.81
C LEU A 223 -49.30 -36.68 -41.98
N LYS A 224 -49.85 -37.26 -40.90
CA LYS A 224 -51.18 -37.91 -40.97
C LYS A 224 -52.27 -36.93 -41.37
N PHE A 225 -52.26 -35.73 -40.79
CA PHE A 225 -53.22 -34.68 -41.09
C PHE A 225 -53.07 -34.16 -42.53
N GLN A 226 -51.84 -33.95 -43.00
CA GLN A 226 -51.54 -33.57 -44.38
C GLN A 226 -51.95 -34.66 -45.38
N VAL A 227 -51.65 -35.94 -45.10
CA VAL A 227 -52.09 -37.06 -45.96
C VAL A 227 -53.61 -37.14 -46.03
N LEU A 228 -54.31 -36.83 -44.93
CA LEU A 228 -55.78 -36.84 -44.90
C LEU A 228 -56.38 -35.68 -45.71
N ILE A 229 -55.84 -34.46 -45.55
CA ILE A 229 -56.21 -33.29 -46.35
C ILE A 229 -55.87 -33.49 -47.82
N GLU A 230 -54.71 -34.08 -48.13
CA GLU A 230 -54.28 -34.32 -49.49
C GLU A 230 -55.07 -35.45 -50.14
N ALA A 231 -55.54 -36.46 -49.38
CA ALA A 231 -56.46 -37.47 -49.88
C ALA A 231 -57.85 -36.86 -50.19
N GLU A 232 -58.34 -35.97 -49.34
CA GLU A 232 -59.59 -35.21 -49.58
C GLU A 232 -59.43 -34.24 -50.77
N GLY A 233 -58.28 -33.57 -50.86
CA GLY A 233 -57.91 -32.65 -51.94
C GLY A 233 -57.74 -33.36 -53.28
N ARG A 234 -57.06 -34.51 -53.31
CA ARG A 234 -56.93 -35.35 -54.53
C ARG A 234 -58.26 -35.96 -54.95
N ALA A 235 -59.16 -36.30 -54.02
CA ALA A 235 -60.52 -36.73 -54.36
C ALA A 235 -61.35 -35.59 -54.98
N HIS A 236 -61.04 -34.33 -54.65
CA HIS A 236 -61.70 -33.15 -55.20
C HIS A 236 -61.05 -32.66 -56.52
N GLU A 237 -59.73 -32.75 -56.63
CA GLU A 237 -58.96 -32.37 -57.82
C GLU A 237 -59.03 -33.43 -58.91
N ALA A 238 -59.10 -34.73 -58.60
CA ALA A 238 -59.29 -35.77 -59.63
C ALA A 238 -60.61 -35.60 -60.39
N LYS A 239 -61.63 -34.98 -59.77
CA LYS A 239 -62.90 -34.61 -60.42
C LYS A 239 -62.79 -33.37 -61.33
N LEU A 240 -61.76 -32.53 -61.15
CA LEU A 240 -61.57 -31.27 -61.88
C LEU A 240 -60.39 -31.32 -62.87
N ALA A 241 -59.40 -32.19 -62.64
CA ALA A 241 -58.16 -32.32 -63.40
C ALA A 241 -58.29 -33.19 -64.66
N GLU A 242 -59.41 -33.88 -64.86
CA GLU A 242 -59.69 -34.63 -66.10
C GLU A 242 -59.81 -33.69 -67.33
N GLU A 243 -60.13 -32.40 -67.12
CA GLU A 243 -60.31 -31.42 -68.21
C GLU A 243 -59.08 -30.55 -68.52
N VAL A 244 -58.10 -30.39 -67.61
CA VAL A 244 -57.00 -29.41 -67.78
C VAL A 244 -55.65 -30.04 -68.10
N ASN A 245 -55.47 -31.34 -67.84
CA ASN A 245 -54.18 -32.04 -68.02
C ASN A 245 -53.77 -32.31 -69.49
N LYS A 246 -54.55 -31.85 -70.48
CA LYS A 246 -54.19 -31.91 -71.90
C LYS A 246 -53.42 -30.68 -72.42
N ARG A 247 -53.22 -29.61 -71.64
CA ARG A 247 -52.72 -28.31 -72.19
C ARG A 247 -51.41 -27.74 -71.63
N LEU A 248 -50.87 -28.24 -70.52
CA LEU A 248 -49.72 -27.57 -69.85
C LEU A 248 -48.45 -28.43 -69.71
N LEU A 249 -48.37 -29.52 -70.46
CA LEU A 249 -47.19 -30.41 -70.48
C LEU A 249 -46.06 -29.92 -71.40
N VAL A 250 -46.20 -28.77 -72.07
CA VAL A 250 -45.30 -28.42 -73.18
C VAL A 250 -44.27 -27.34 -72.87
N GLU A 251 -44.45 -26.40 -71.93
CA GLU A 251 -43.73 -25.12 -72.15
C GLU A 251 -42.68 -24.55 -71.20
N ARG A 252 -42.58 -24.76 -69.87
CA ARG A 252 -41.65 -23.86 -69.15
C ARG A 252 -41.18 -24.16 -67.72
N VAL A 253 -40.38 -25.21 -67.48
CA VAL A 253 -39.65 -25.31 -66.19
C VAL A 253 -38.18 -25.77 -66.30
N ASN A 254 -37.72 -26.41 -67.38
CA ASN A 254 -36.38 -27.03 -67.37
C ASN A 254 -35.19 -26.17 -67.84
N ALA A 255 -35.33 -24.85 -68.03
CA ALA A 255 -34.28 -24.04 -68.70
C ALA A 255 -33.43 -23.12 -67.80
N GLU A 256 -33.62 -23.05 -66.47
CA GLU A 256 -32.93 -22.05 -65.64
C GLU A 256 -32.07 -22.60 -64.48
N ARG A 257 -31.69 -23.88 -64.50
CA ARG A 257 -30.83 -24.47 -63.44
C ARG A 257 -29.35 -24.67 -63.77
N GLU A 258 -28.90 -24.40 -65.00
CA GLU A 258 -27.53 -24.77 -65.41
C GLU A 258 -26.47 -23.65 -65.31
N LYS A 259 -26.86 -22.40 -65.02
CA LYS A 259 -25.91 -21.27 -65.03
C LYS A 259 -25.09 -21.08 -63.75
N TRP A 260 -25.48 -21.68 -62.63
CA TRP A 260 -24.81 -21.47 -61.33
C TRP A 260 -23.81 -22.57 -60.95
N VAL A 261 -23.83 -23.73 -61.61
CA VAL A 261 -22.92 -24.84 -61.32
C VAL A 261 -21.60 -24.71 -62.09
N ALA A 262 -21.59 -24.04 -63.24
CA ALA A 262 -20.38 -23.83 -64.04
C ALA A 262 -19.40 -22.80 -63.45
N ALA A 263 -19.86 -21.89 -62.58
CA ALA A 263 -19.02 -20.84 -62.00
C ALA A 263 -18.17 -21.29 -60.79
N ILE A 264 -18.53 -22.40 -60.14
CA ILE A 264 -17.86 -22.85 -58.90
C ILE A 264 -16.62 -23.70 -59.19
N ASN A 265 -16.61 -24.47 -60.29
CA ASN A 265 -15.53 -25.41 -60.59
C ASN A 265 -14.26 -24.75 -61.16
N THR A 266 -14.34 -23.56 -61.75
CA THR A 266 -13.15 -22.85 -62.27
C THR A 266 -12.28 -22.22 -61.18
N THR A 267 -12.81 -22.06 -59.96
CA THR A 267 -12.09 -21.47 -58.82
C THR A 267 -11.31 -22.49 -57.98
N PHE A 268 -11.57 -23.79 -58.13
CA PHE A 268 -10.89 -24.84 -57.36
C PHE A 268 -9.67 -25.46 -58.07
N ASP A 269 -9.58 -25.39 -59.40
CA ASP A 269 -8.48 -26.00 -60.15
C ASP A 269 -7.14 -25.24 -60.05
N HIS A 270 -7.14 -23.95 -59.71
CA HIS A 270 -5.90 -23.18 -59.52
C HIS A 270 -5.24 -23.35 -58.14
N ILE A 271 -5.95 -23.87 -57.14
CA ILE A 271 -5.39 -24.13 -55.80
C ILE A 271 -4.82 -25.55 -55.71
N GLY A 272 -5.40 -26.52 -56.42
CA GLY A 272 -4.96 -27.93 -56.40
C GLY A 272 -3.64 -28.20 -57.12
N GLY A 273 -3.34 -27.49 -58.22
CA GLY A 273 -2.14 -27.70 -59.03
C GLY A 273 -0.85 -27.19 -58.38
N GLY A 274 -0.92 -26.06 -57.66
CA GLY A 274 0.25 -25.45 -57.01
C GLY A 274 0.76 -26.24 -55.80
N LEU A 275 -0.15 -26.82 -55.00
CA LEU A 275 0.24 -27.63 -53.83
C LEU A 275 0.92 -28.94 -54.22
N ARG A 276 0.43 -29.61 -55.27
CA ARG A 276 1.06 -30.86 -55.76
C ARG A 276 2.43 -30.63 -56.38
N ALA A 277 2.65 -29.51 -57.07
CA ALA A 277 3.95 -29.14 -57.64
C ALA A 277 4.98 -28.71 -56.59
N ILE A 278 4.53 -28.22 -55.43
CA ILE A 278 5.41 -27.94 -54.28
C ILE A 278 5.81 -29.25 -53.59
N LEU A 279 4.92 -30.24 -53.50
CA LEU A 279 5.17 -31.53 -52.85
C LEU A 279 6.09 -32.50 -53.63
N THR A 280 6.21 -32.37 -54.96
CA THR A 280 7.05 -33.27 -55.78
C THR A 280 8.48 -32.78 -56.01
N ASP A 281 8.79 -31.51 -55.74
CA ASP A 281 10.10 -30.91 -56.01
C ASP A 281 10.83 -30.62 -54.67
N GLN A 282 11.88 -31.40 -54.37
CA GLN A 282 12.61 -31.32 -53.11
C GLN A 282 13.15 -29.92 -52.81
N ASN A 283 13.58 -29.19 -53.83
CA ASN A 283 14.11 -27.83 -53.65
C ASN A 283 13.00 -26.83 -53.30
N LYS A 284 11.80 -27.00 -53.86
CA LYS A 284 10.64 -26.14 -53.56
C LYS A 284 10.02 -26.47 -52.20
N MET A 285 10.03 -27.73 -51.78
CA MET A 285 9.64 -28.13 -50.43
C MET A 285 10.52 -27.48 -49.36
N ILE A 286 11.85 -27.49 -49.53
CA ILE A 286 12.77 -26.89 -48.57
C ILE A 286 12.53 -25.39 -48.43
N VAL A 287 12.29 -24.68 -49.55
CA VAL A 287 11.96 -23.26 -49.53
C VAL A 287 10.60 -22.99 -48.88
N ALA A 288 9.59 -23.84 -49.13
CA ALA A 288 8.28 -23.71 -48.50
C ALA A 288 8.35 -23.96 -46.98
N VAL A 289 9.01 -25.04 -46.55
CA VAL A 289 9.20 -25.37 -45.13
C VAL A 289 10.06 -24.29 -44.46
N GLY A 290 11.12 -23.81 -45.11
CA GLY A 290 11.97 -22.71 -44.66
C GLY A 290 11.21 -21.40 -44.53
N GLY A 291 10.32 -21.08 -45.47
CA GLY A 291 9.45 -19.91 -45.43
C GLY A 291 8.42 -19.98 -44.28
N VAL A 292 7.80 -21.15 -44.07
CA VAL A 292 6.86 -21.36 -42.96
C VAL A 292 7.57 -21.31 -41.60
N THR A 293 8.75 -21.91 -41.47
CA THR A 293 9.54 -21.83 -40.23
C THR A 293 10.07 -20.43 -39.97
N ALA A 294 10.52 -19.70 -40.99
CA ALA A 294 10.93 -18.30 -40.86
C ALA A 294 9.75 -17.39 -40.46
N LEU A 295 8.55 -17.61 -41.01
CA LEU A 295 7.34 -16.91 -40.58
C LEU A 295 6.95 -17.27 -39.15
N ALA A 296 6.97 -18.54 -38.78
CA ALA A 296 6.68 -18.98 -37.41
C ALA A 296 7.69 -18.39 -36.41
N ALA A 297 8.99 -18.42 -36.73
CA ALA A 297 10.05 -17.82 -35.95
C ALA A 297 9.91 -16.29 -35.87
N GLY A 298 9.57 -15.62 -36.98
CA GLY A 298 9.30 -14.19 -37.02
C GLY A 298 8.12 -13.79 -36.14
N VAL A 299 7.01 -14.53 -36.20
CA VAL A 299 5.84 -14.31 -35.34
C VAL A 299 6.18 -14.57 -33.88
N TYR A 300 6.90 -15.66 -33.56
CA TYR A 300 7.27 -16.00 -32.19
C TYR A 300 8.24 -14.99 -31.57
N THR A 301 9.30 -14.61 -32.31
CA THR A 301 10.28 -13.61 -31.85
C THR A 301 9.65 -12.23 -31.68
N THR A 302 8.74 -11.83 -32.58
CA THR A 302 8.03 -10.55 -32.46
C THR A 302 7.07 -10.56 -31.28
N ARG A 303 6.32 -11.66 -31.08
CA ARG A 303 5.36 -11.79 -29.98
C ARG A 303 6.06 -11.76 -28.62
N GLU A 304 7.11 -12.54 -28.45
CA GLU A 304 7.80 -12.63 -27.15
C GLU A 304 8.76 -11.46 -26.92
N GLY A 305 9.38 -10.93 -27.99
CA GLY A 305 10.12 -9.67 -27.95
C GLY A 305 9.22 -8.51 -27.52
N ALA A 306 8.02 -8.38 -28.09
CA ALA A 306 7.05 -7.37 -27.68
C ALA A 306 6.62 -7.55 -26.22
N ARG A 307 6.41 -8.79 -25.75
CA ARG A 307 6.02 -9.08 -24.36
C ARG A 307 7.08 -8.64 -23.35
N VAL A 308 8.36 -8.89 -23.62
CA VAL A 308 9.47 -8.50 -22.75
C VAL A 308 9.65 -6.97 -22.73
N ILE A 309 9.61 -6.34 -23.92
CA ILE A 309 9.68 -4.88 -24.04
C ILE A 309 8.48 -4.23 -23.31
N TRP A 310 7.28 -4.79 -23.45
CA TRP A 310 6.07 -4.30 -22.79
C TRP A 310 6.16 -4.39 -21.26
N SER A 311 6.67 -5.51 -20.72
CA SER A 311 6.89 -5.69 -19.27
C SER A 311 7.88 -4.66 -18.70
N TYR A 312 8.95 -4.34 -19.45
CA TYR A 312 9.94 -3.35 -19.04
C TYR A 312 9.37 -1.91 -19.07
N VAL A 313 8.58 -1.60 -20.11
CA VAL A 313 7.88 -0.31 -20.25
C VAL A 313 6.86 -0.10 -19.14
N ASP A 314 6.07 -1.13 -18.78
CA ASP A 314 5.10 -1.06 -17.67
C ASP A 314 5.79 -0.80 -16.33
N ARG A 315 7.00 -1.33 -16.10
CA ARG A 315 7.74 -1.09 -14.85
C ARG A 315 8.24 0.35 -14.70
N ILE A 316 8.52 1.03 -15.82
CA ILE A 316 9.09 2.39 -15.82
C ILE A 316 8.01 3.47 -15.95
N LEU A 317 6.93 3.16 -16.67
CA LEU A 317 5.89 4.11 -17.07
C LEU A 317 4.49 3.77 -16.51
N GLY A 318 4.33 2.61 -15.89
CA GLY A 318 3.07 2.18 -15.29
C GLY A 318 2.71 2.93 -14.01
N GLN A 319 1.41 2.96 -13.73
CA GLN A 319 0.84 3.54 -12.52
C GLN A 319 1.28 2.73 -11.28
N PRO A 320 1.78 3.38 -10.21
CA PRO A 320 2.13 2.71 -8.95
C PRO A 320 0.94 1.94 -8.37
N SER A 321 1.21 0.78 -7.75
CA SER A 321 0.17 -0.11 -7.21
C SER A 321 -0.67 0.49 -6.07
N LEU A 322 -0.21 1.58 -5.45
CA LEU A 322 -0.92 2.31 -4.41
C LEU A 322 -2.02 3.24 -4.94
N ILE A 323 -2.04 3.53 -6.25
CA ILE A 323 -2.97 4.49 -6.82
C ILE A 323 -4.22 3.76 -7.30
N ARG A 324 -5.37 4.06 -6.68
CA ARG A 324 -6.68 3.55 -7.10
C ARG A 324 -7.19 4.20 -8.38
N GLU A 325 -7.03 5.51 -8.49
CA GLU A 325 -7.49 6.30 -9.64
C GLU A 325 -6.47 7.38 -9.99
N SER A 326 -6.30 7.67 -11.28
CA SER A 326 -5.54 8.85 -11.68
C SER A 326 -6.08 9.47 -12.95
N SER A 327 -5.93 10.79 -13.10
CA SER A 327 -6.20 11.48 -14.37
C SER A 327 -5.09 11.27 -15.39
N ARG A 328 -3.96 10.71 -14.96
CA ARG A 328 -2.85 10.30 -15.83
C ARG A 328 -3.27 9.00 -16.50
N GLY A 329 -3.29 9.01 -17.82
CA GLY A 329 -3.59 7.81 -18.56
C GLY A 329 -2.64 6.68 -18.17
N LYS A 330 -3.17 5.47 -17.96
CA LYS A 330 -2.42 4.29 -17.48
C LYS A 330 -1.21 3.94 -18.36
N TYR A 331 -1.20 4.45 -19.59
CA TYR A 331 -0.10 4.33 -20.56
C TYR A 331 0.22 5.71 -21.18
N PRO A 332 1.49 6.04 -21.46
CA PRO A 332 1.87 7.33 -22.04
C PRO A 332 1.18 7.65 -23.39
N TRP A 333 0.75 6.62 -24.11
CA TRP A 333 0.09 6.73 -25.42
C TRP A 333 -1.43 6.86 -25.33
N SER A 334 -2.02 6.59 -24.15
CA SER A 334 -3.46 6.75 -23.94
C SER A 334 -3.90 8.21 -24.07
N GLY A 335 -3.00 9.18 -23.83
CA GLY A 335 -3.23 10.60 -24.07
C GLY A 335 -3.35 10.98 -25.56
N LEU A 336 -2.77 10.21 -26.48
CA LEU A 336 -2.89 10.43 -27.93
C LEU A 336 -4.27 10.02 -28.45
N PHE A 337 -4.84 8.92 -27.94
CA PHE A 337 -6.17 8.44 -28.32
C PHE A 337 -7.31 9.11 -27.55
N ALA A 338 -7.09 9.51 -26.29
CA ALA A 338 -8.09 10.24 -25.49
C ALA A 338 -8.32 11.68 -25.99
N ARG A 339 -7.36 12.27 -26.70
CA ARG A 339 -7.46 13.63 -27.25
C ARG A 339 -8.43 13.73 -28.45
N ALA A 340 -8.73 12.61 -29.11
CA ALA A 340 -9.70 12.55 -30.20
C ALA A 340 -11.14 12.24 -29.73
N THR A 341 -11.33 11.73 -28.51
CA THR A 341 -12.64 11.20 -28.06
C THR A 341 -13.28 11.97 -26.89
N ASN A 342 -12.58 12.91 -26.25
CA ASN A 342 -13.13 13.68 -25.12
C ASN A 342 -13.32 15.17 -25.41
N PHE A 343 -14.03 15.49 -26.50
CA PHE A 343 -14.46 16.86 -26.80
C PHE A 343 -15.89 17.20 -26.34
N ASN A 344 -16.57 16.35 -25.57
CA ASN A 344 -17.97 16.61 -25.24
C ASN A 344 -18.41 16.17 -23.83
N SER A 345 -17.63 16.51 -22.82
CA SER A 345 -18.18 16.64 -21.46
C SER A 345 -18.66 18.09 -21.32
N LYS A 346 -19.99 18.27 -21.16
CA LYS A 346 -20.66 19.57 -21.01
C LYS A 346 -19.83 20.49 -20.11
N LYS A 347 -19.42 21.63 -20.68
CA LYS A 347 -18.74 22.73 -20.01
C LYS A 347 -19.72 23.43 -19.05
N GLY A 348 -20.02 22.79 -17.92
CA GLY A 348 -20.73 23.43 -16.81
C GLY A 348 -19.76 24.34 -16.06
N ASN A 349 -20.05 25.64 -15.99
CA ASN A 349 -19.23 26.68 -15.34
C ASN A 349 -19.16 26.57 -13.79
N GLY A 350 -19.40 25.39 -13.20
CA GLY A 350 -19.51 25.16 -11.74
C GLY A 350 -18.54 24.10 -11.19
N PHE A 351 -18.57 23.89 -9.87
CA PHE A 351 -17.93 22.74 -9.17
C PHE A 351 -18.63 21.40 -9.49
N GLY A 352 -18.93 21.13 -10.77
CA GLY A 352 -19.68 19.95 -11.19
C GLY A 352 -20.98 19.73 -10.40
N ASP A 353 -21.31 18.45 -10.18
CA ASP A 353 -22.43 17.95 -9.37
C ASP A 353 -22.19 18.10 -7.84
N VAL A 354 -21.19 18.88 -7.40
CA VAL A 354 -20.80 18.94 -5.98
C VAL A 354 -21.49 20.12 -5.30
N ILE A 355 -22.39 19.81 -4.37
CA ILE A 355 -23.09 20.77 -3.52
C ILE A 355 -22.41 20.80 -2.16
N LEU A 356 -21.98 21.99 -1.74
CA LEU A 356 -21.28 22.23 -0.47
C LEU A 356 -21.87 23.45 0.21
N HIS A 357 -21.56 23.61 1.50
CA HIS A 357 -21.86 24.84 2.23
C HIS A 357 -21.19 26.06 1.55
N PRO A 358 -21.88 27.22 1.41
CA PRO A 358 -21.38 28.37 0.65
C PRO A 358 -20.00 28.87 1.08
N SER A 359 -19.70 28.87 2.37
CA SER A 359 -18.39 29.30 2.88
C SER A 359 -17.27 28.37 2.42
N LEU A 360 -17.49 27.05 2.52
CA LEU A 360 -16.55 26.02 2.09
C LEU A 360 -16.35 26.07 0.57
N GLN A 361 -17.45 26.20 -0.19
CA GLN A 361 -17.39 26.34 -1.64
C GLN A 361 -16.54 27.53 -2.07
N LYS A 362 -16.73 28.69 -1.44
CA LYS A 362 -15.94 29.91 -1.70
C LYS A 362 -14.47 29.68 -1.35
N ARG A 363 -14.17 29.02 -0.23
CA ARG A 363 -12.80 28.71 0.19
C ARG A 363 -12.10 27.77 -0.81
N ILE A 364 -12.76 26.70 -1.24
CA ILE A 364 -12.20 25.77 -2.24
C ILE A 364 -12.00 26.48 -3.58
N GLN A 365 -12.89 27.39 -3.98
CA GLN A 365 -12.70 28.18 -5.19
C GLN A 365 -11.46 29.07 -5.11
N GLN A 366 -11.26 29.73 -3.97
CA GLN A 366 -10.07 30.54 -3.72
C GLN A 366 -8.80 29.69 -3.77
N LEU A 367 -8.82 28.51 -3.14
CA LEU A 367 -7.69 27.57 -3.16
C LEU A 367 -7.41 27.02 -4.55
N ALA A 368 -8.44 26.72 -5.34
CA ALA A 368 -8.28 26.27 -6.72
C ALA A 368 -7.61 27.35 -7.58
N ASN A 369 -8.08 28.59 -7.46
CA ASN A 369 -7.52 29.73 -8.17
C ASN A 369 -6.08 30.03 -7.72
N ALA A 370 -5.83 29.99 -6.40
CA ALA A 370 -4.50 30.17 -5.84
C ALA A 370 -3.54 29.09 -6.35
N THR A 371 -3.96 27.82 -6.35
CA THR A 371 -3.14 26.69 -6.82
C THR A 371 -2.87 26.80 -8.33
N ALA A 372 -3.87 27.20 -9.12
CA ALA A 372 -3.68 27.48 -10.55
C ALA A 372 -2.66 28.60 -10.79
N ASN A 373 -2.73 29.69 -10.03
CA ASN A 373 -1.81 30.81 -10.13
C ASN A 373 -0.40 30.43 -9.66
N THR A 374 -0.27 29.71 -8.55
CA THR A 374 0.99 29.18 -8.02
C THR A 374 1.72 28.35 -9.08
N LYS A 375 0.98 27.51 -9.81
CA LYS A 375 1.53 26.74 -10.93
C LYS A 375 2.07 27.64 -12.04
N VAL A 376 1.34 28.69 -12.43
CA VAL A 376 1.77 29.65 -13.47
C VAL A 376 3.05 30.38 -13.02
N HIS A 377 3.14 30.73 -11.74
CA HIS A 377 4.28 31.47 -11.18
C HIS A 377 5.41 30.57 -10.65
N GLN A 378 5.33 29.24 -10.82
CA GLN A 378 6.30 28.26 -10.32
C GLN A 378 6.64 28.40 -8.83
N ALA A 379 5.67 28.86 -8.04
CA ALA A 379 5.77 28.93 -6.59
C ALA A 379 5.51 27.54 -5.96
N PRO A 380 6.00 27.29 -4.73
CA PRO A 380 5.72 26.03 -4.04
C PRO A 380 4.22 25.87 -3.76
N PHE A 381 3.74 24.63 -3.87
CA PHE A 381 2.37 24.29 -3.58
C PHE A 381 2.11 24.18 -2.07
N ARG A 382 0.84 24.40 -1.70
CA ARG A 382 0.35 24.26 -0.33
C ARG A 382 -0.30 22.90 -0.12
N ASN A 383 0.03 22.24 0.98
CA ASN A 383 -0.59 20.99 1.40
C ASN A 383 -1.90 21.27 2.13
N MET A 384 -2.88 20.38 1.95
CA MET A 384 -4.23 20.55 2.46
C MET A 384 -4.67 19.34 3.29
N LEU A 385 -5.42 19.59 4.37
CA LEU A 385 -6.10 18.56 5.17
C LEU A 385 -7.61 18.75 5.09
N PHE A 386 -8.32 17.72 4.65
CA PHE A 386 -9.77 17.66 4.59
C PHE A 386 -10.27 16.79 5.74
N TYR A 387 -11.00 17.38 6.68
CA TYR A 387 -11.55 16.64 7.82
C TYR A 387 -13.06 16.82 7.94
N GLY A 388 -13.71 15.86 8.58
CA GLY A 388 -15.14 15.89 8.85
C GLY A 388 -15.77 14.51 8.73
N PRO A 389 -17.08 14.38 8.97
CA PRO A 389 -17.78 13.11 8.94
C PRO A 389 -17.63 12.34 7.61
N PRO A 390 -17.76 11.01 7.62
CA PRO A 390 -17.70 10.23 6.39
C PRO A 390 -18.90 10.54 5.48
N GLY A 391 -18.68 10.55 4.17
CA GLY A 391 -19.76 10.75 3.20
C GLY A 391 -20.16 12.21 2.92
N THR A 392 -19.33 13.19 3.32
CA THR A 392 -19.51 14.62 3.03
C THR A 392 -18.87 15.09 1.72
N GLY A 393 -18.31 14.16 0.92
CA GLY A 393 -17.81 14.48 -0.42
C GLY A 393 -16.35 14.94 -0.51
N LYS A 394 -15.53 14.73 0.53
CA LYS A 394 -14.08 15.06 0.56
C LYS A 394 -13.33 14.64 -0.71
N THR A 395 -13.47 13.37 -1.11
CA THR A 395 -12.84 12.78 -2.30
C THR A 395 -13.33 13.41 -3.60
N MET A 396 -14.63 13.74 -3.70
CA MET A 396 -15.19 14.40 -4.88
C MET A 396 -14.67 15.83 -5.02
N VAL A 397 -14.55 16.55 -3.92
CA VAL A 397 -14.00 17.90 -3.89
C VAL A 397 -12.53 17.92 -4.29
N ALA A 398 -11.72 16.96 -3.82
CA ALA A 398 -10.31 16.85 -4.24
C ALA A 398 -10.18 16.71 -5.76
N ARG A 399 -11.04 15.90 -6.38
CA ARG A 399 -11.06 15.70 -7.83
C ARG A 399 -11.43 16.97 -8.59
N GLU A 400 -12.48 17.68 -8.16
CA GLU A 400 -12.86 18.95 -8.78
C GLU A 400 -11.81 20.06 -8.53
N LEU A 401 -11.16 20.08 -7.37
CA LEU A 401 -10.08 20.99 -7.05
C LEU A 401 -8.90 20.79 -8.01
N ALA A 402 -8.47 19.54 -8.23
CA ALA A 402 -7.42 19.21 -9.20
C ALA A 402 -7.81 19.66 -10.62
N ARG A 403 -9.06 19.35 -11.02
CA ARG A 403 -9.59 19.72 -12.35
C ARG A 403 -9.58 21.23 -12.57
N LYS A 404 -10.07 22.02 -11.60
CA LYS A 404 -10.10 23.48 -11.68
C LYS A 404 -8.71 24.12 -11.59
N SER A 405 -7.81 23.52 -10.81
CA SER A 405 -6.42 23.98 -10.71
C SER A 405 -5.57 23.59 -11.93
N GLY A 406 -6.10 22.75 -12.82
CA GLY A 406 -5.41 22.28 -14.02
C GLY A 406 -4.26 21.30 -13.74
N LEU A 407 -4.26 20.69 -12.55
CA LEU A 407 -3.30 19.67 -12.10
C LEU A 407 -3.76 18.27 -12.54
N ASP A 408 -2.81 17.36 -12.64
CA ASP A 408 -3.15 15.93 -12.69
C ASP A 408 -3.66 15.48 -11.31
N TYR A 409 -4.46 14.42 -11.25
CA TYR A 409 -5.04 13.87 -10.03
C TYR A 409 -4.56 12.43 -9.82
N ALA A 410 -4.24 12.07 -8.57
CA ALA A 410 -4.03 10.68 -8.15
C ALA A 410 -4.71 10.44 -6.78
N LEU A 411 -5.42 9.33 -6.68
CA LEU A 411 -6.11 8.86 -5.47
C LEU A 411 -5.35 7.65 -4.88
N MET A 412 -4.95 7.76 -3.63
CA MET A 412 -4.48 6.65 -2.78
C MET A 412 -5.41 6.56 -1.57
N THR A 413 -5.57 5.36 -1.00
CA THR A 413 -6.24 5.18 0.29
C THR A 413 -5.23 4.71 1.33
N GLY A 414 -5.27 5.29 2.52
CA GLY A 414 -4.35 4.96 3.60
C GLY A 414 -4.44 3.50 4.06
N GLY A 415 -5.63 2.90 3.98
CA GLY A 415 -5.85 1.47 4.25
C GLY A 415 -5.03 0.53 3.35
N ASP A 416 -4.60 0.97 2.16
CA ASP A 416 -3.80 0.14 1.25
C ASP A 416 -2.32 0.08 1.66
N VAL A 417 -1.89 0.93 2.60
CA VAL A 417 -0.49 1.01 3.05
C VAL A 417 -0.17 -0.10 4.06
N ALA A 418 -1.08 -0.40 4.98
CA ALA A 418 -0.85 -1.38 6.04
C ALA A 418 -0.57 -2.81 5.52
N PRO A 419 -1.30 -3.35 4.51
CA PRO A 419 -1.05 -4.69 3.95
C PRO A 419 0.32 -4.84 3.27
N LEU A 420 0.99 -3.75 2.90
CA LEU A 420 2.29 -3.81 2.22
C LEU A 420 3.46 -4.14 3.16
N GLY A 421 3.28 -4.02 4.48
CA GLY A 421 4.32 -4.30 5.46
C GLY A 421 5.60 -3.50 5.18
N SER A 422 6.75 -4.19 5.12
CA SER A 422 8.05 -3.57 4.83
C SER A 422 8.16 -2.94 3.43
N GLN A 423 7.34 -3.37 2.47
CA GLN A 423 7.35 -2.81 1.11
C GLN A 423 6.69 -1.44 1.03
N ALA A 424 5.94 -1.03 2.06
CA ALA A 424 5.23 0.25 2.09
C ALA A 424 6.15 1.44 1.81
N VAL A 425 7.34 1.45 2.43
CA VAL A 425 8.36 2.50 2.26
C VAL A 425 8.74 2.64 0.79
N THR A 426 9.18 1.55 0.16
CA THR A 426 9.59 1.54 -1.25
C THR A 426 8.47 2.00 -2.18
N LYS A 427 7.23 1.57 -1.92
CA LYS A 427 6.06 1.95 -2.72
C LYS A 427 5.70 3.42 -2.57
N ILE A 428 5.81 3.98 -1.37
CA ILE A 428 5.62 5.42 -1.13
C ILE A 428 6.69 6.21 -1.90
N HIS A 429 7.97 5.82 -1.84
CA HIS A 429 9.01 6.50 -2.62
C HIS A 429 8.72 6.44 -4.13
N GLN A 430 8.35 5.28 -4.66
CA GLN A 430 7.98 5.12 -6.08
C GLN A 430 6.78 5.99 -6.48
N LEU A 431 5.78 6.10 -5.61
CA LEU A 431 4.62 6.95 -5.82
C LEU A 431 5.00 8.43 -5.96
N PHE A 432 5.83 8.94 -5.04
CA PHE A 432 6.31 10.32 -5.11
C PHE A 432 7.21 10.57 -6.32
N ASP A 433 8.08 9.64 -6.68
CA ASP A 433 8.93 9.79 -7.88
C ASP A 433 8.11 9.75 -9.17
N TRP A 434 7.06 8.91 -9.23
CA TRP A 434 6.09 8.92 -10.33
C TRP A 434 5.29 10.23 -10.38
N ALA A 435 4.90 10.78 -9.23
CA ALA A 435 4.17 12.02 -9.12
C ALA A 435 4.98 13.23 -9.62
N LYS A 436 6.27 13.29 -9.28
CA LYS A 436 7.20 14.34 -9.77
C LYS A 436 7.40 14.32 -11.28
N LYS A 437 7.20 13.19 -11.95
CA LYS A 437 7.25 13.09 -13.43
C LYS A 437 6.03 13.74 -14.11
N SER A 438 5.20 14.49 -13.40
CA SER A 438 4.06 15.18 -13.98
C SER A 438 4.41 16.57 -14.50
N ASN A 439 4.36 16.75 -15.82
CA ASN A 439 4.56 18.05 -16.46
C ASN A 439 3.50 19.10 -16.06
N ARG A 440 2.32 18.67 -15.58
CA ARG A 440 1.23 19.57 -15.19
C ARG A 440 1.24 19.86 -13.68
N GLY A 441 2.14 19.25 -12.91
CA GLY A 441 1.98 19.08 -11.46
C GLY A 441 0.88 18.06 -11.14
N LEU A 442 0.93 17.47 -9.95
CA LEU A 442 0.01 16.43 -9.49
C LEU A 442 -0.58 16.78 -8.13
N LEU A 443 -1.91 16.71 -8.01
CA LEU A 443 -2.59 16.62 -6.73
C LEU A 443 -2.67 15.16 -6.30
N LEU A 444 -1.87 14.80 -5.29
CA LEU A 444 -1.90 13.50 -4.63
C LEU A 444 -2.90 13.56 -3.48
N PHE A 445 -4.05 12.91 -3.67
CA PHE A 445 -5.09 12.80 -2.67
C PHE A 445 -4.97 11.46 -1.92
N ILE A 446 -4.84 11.53 -0.60
CA ILE A 446 -4.76 10.36 0.29
C ILE A 446 -6.03 10.33 1.13
N ASP A 447 -6.95 9.42 0.79
CA ASP A 447 -8.17 9.17 1.57
C ASP A 447 -7.88 8.25 2.76
N GLU A 448 -8.67 8.34 3.83
CA GLU A 448 -8.46 7.57 5.07
C GLU A 448 -7.00 7.63 5.57
N ALA A 449 -6.44 8.84 5.58
CA ALA A 449 -5.05 9.06 5.94
C ALA A 449 -4.77 8.67 7.40
N ASP A 450 -5.79 8.69 8.27
CA ASP A 450 -5.73 8.18 9.64
C ASP A 450 -5.34 6.69 9.71
N ALA A 451 -5.52 5.89 8.65
CA ALA A 451 -5.16 4.47 8.69
C ALA A 451 -3.65 4.20 8.89
N PHE A 452 -2.77 5.14 8.49
CA PHE A 452 -1.31 4.97 8.65
C PHE A 452 -0.58 6.22 9.18
N LEU A 453 -1.29 7.34 9.38
CA LEU A 453 -0.72 8.60 9.90
C LEU A 453 -1.08 8.88 11.37
N CYS A 454 -1.49 7.86 12.14
CA CYS A 454 -1.79 8.04 13.57
C CYS A 454 -0.56 8.39 14.41
N GLU A 455 -0.79 9.06 15.55
CA GLU A 455 0.24 9.36 16.55
C GLU A 455 1.05 8.12 16.97
N ARG A 456 2.38 8.28 17.01
CA ARG A 456 3.34 7.20 17.35
C ARG A 456 3.16 6.58 18.74
N ASN A 457 2.54 7.33 19.66
CA ASN A 457 2.49 7.04 21.10
C ASN A 457 1.15 6.49 21.61
N LYS A 458 0.05 6.57 20.85
CA LYS A 458 -1.30 6.24 21.36
C LYS A 458 -1.75 4.79 21.14
N THR A 459 -1.12 3.99 20.29
CA THR A 459 -1.58 2.60 19.98
C THR A 459 -0.44 1.73 19.43
N TYR A 460 -0.62 0.41 19.43
CA TYR A 460 0.17 -0.66 18.78
C TYR A 460 0.38 -0.44 17.26
N MET A 461 0.96 0.69 16.86
CA MET A 461 1.37 0.97 15.50
C MET A 461 2.44 -0.05 15.10
N SER A 462 2.17 -0.78 14.02
CA SER A 462 3.14 -1.70 13.44
C SER A 462 4.41 -0.93 13.04
N GLU A 463 5.58 -1.55 13.19
CA GLU A 463 6.85 -0.97 12.72
C GLU A 463 6.80 -0.59 11.24
N ALA A 464 6.04 -1.37 10.44
CA ALA A 464 5.80 -1.08 9.04
C ALA A 464 5.03 0.24 8.83
N GLN A 465 4.00 0.51 9.64
CA GLN A 465 3.23 1.75 9.57
C GLN A 465 4.07 2.96 10.00
N ARG A 466 4.87 2.82 11.07
CA ARG A 466 5.82 3.85 11.51
C ARG A 466 6.85 4.17 10.41
N SER A 467 7.36 3.15 9.74
CA SER A 467 8.30 3.30 8.63
C SER A 467 7.64 3.99 7.43
N ALA A 468 6.39 3.64 7.11
CA ALA A 468 5.61 4.29 6.06
C ALA A 468 5.31 5.77 6.36
N LEU A 469 4.92 6.09 7.59
CA LEU A 469 4.75 7.47 8.09
C LEU A 469 6.06 8.26 7.91
N ASN A 470 7.18 7.72 8.39
CA ASN A 470 8.49 8.36 8.25
C ASN A 470 8.87 8.56 6.76
N ALA A 471 8.53 7.64 5.88
CA ALA A 471 8.76 7.78 4.44
C ALA A 471 7.93 8.92 3.82
N LEU A 472 6.67 9.06 4.24
CA LEU A 472 5.82 10.18 3.82
C LEU A 472 6.35 11.51 4.36
N LEU A 473 6.75 11.55 5.64
CA LEU A 473 7.41 12.72 6.23
C LEU A 473 8.73 13.03 5.49
N PHE A 474 9.53 12.05 5.12
CA PHE A 474 10.74 12.34 4.34
C PHE A 474 10.43 13.04 3.01
N ARG A 475 9.35 12.65 2.33
CA ARG A 475 8.94 13.24 1.04
C ARG A 475 8.20 14.57 1.14
N THR A 476 7.66 14.90 2.31
CA THR A 476 6.87 16.12 2.56
C THR A 476 7.64 17.15 3.41
N GLY A 477 8.95 16.96 3.59
CA GLY A 477 9.77 17.85 4.42
C GLY A 477 9.93 19.25 3.83
N ASP A 478 10.04 19.34 2.50
CA ASP A 478 10.12 20.60 1.77
C ASP A 478 8.84 20.85 0.97
N GLN A 479 8.46 22.12 0.81
CA GLN A 479 7.37 22.48 -0.08
C GLN A 479 7.75 22.13 -1.53
N SER A 480 6.91 21.31 -2.18
CA SER A 480 7.14 20.87 -3.56
C SER A 480 6.50 21.83 -4.56
N LYS A 481 7.19 22.07 -5.68
CA LYS A 481 6.63 22.79 -6.84
C LYS A 481 5.86 21.89 -7.79
N ASP A 482 5.95 20.57 -7.61
CA ASP A 482 5.39 19.58 -8.54
C ASP A 482 4.18 18.86 -7.95
N ILE A 483 4.11 18.74 -6.62
CA ILE A 483 3.12 17.93 -5.93
C ILE A 483 2.33 18.78 -4.93
N VAL A 484 1.01 18.73 -5.02
CA VAL A 484 0.07 19.17 -3.98
C VAL A 484 -0.35 17.93 -3.19
N LEU A 485 -0.11 17.89 -1.88
CA LEU A 485 -0.63 16.84 -1.02
C LEU A 485 -1.99 17.25 -0.44
N ALA A 486 -3.01 16.42 -0.64
CA ALA A 486 -4.32 16.59 -0.02
C ALA A 486 -4.67 15.34 0.80
N LEU A 487 -4.69 15.47 2.12
CA LEU A 487 -5.00 14.39 3.04
C LEU A 487 -6.47 14.45 3.45
N ALA A 488 -7.17 13.32 3.53
CA ALA A 488 -8.52 13.25 4.11
C ALA A 488 -8.58 12.32 5.32
N THR A 489 -9.20 12.80 6.40
CA THR A 489 -9.39 12.04 7.63
C THR A 489 -10.79 12.24 8.20
N ASN A 490 -11.32 11.23 8.87
CA ASN A 490 -12.54 11.37 9.68
C ASN A 490 -12.22 11.71 11.15
N ARG A 491 -10.96 11.50 11.57
CA ARG A 491 -10.48 11.65 12.94
C ARG A 491 -9.23 12.54 12.95
N PRO A 492 -9.39 13.87 12.89
CA PRO A 492 -8.25 14.79 12.86
C PRO A 492 -7.42 14.74 14.16
N GLY A 493 -8.04 14.41 15.30
CA GLY A 493 -7.34 14.33 16.60
C GLY A 493 -6.38 13.15 16.77
N ASP A 494 -6.40 12.17 15.87
CA ASP A 494 -5.53 11.00 15.91
C ASP A 494 -4.24 11.19 15.08
N LEU A 495 -4.15 12.26 14.29
CA LEU A 495 -3.08 12.50 13.34
C LEU A 495 -1.74 12.84 14.04
N ASP A 496 -0.62 12.30 13.56
CA ASP A 496 0.71 12.62 14.09
C ASP A 496 1.02 14.13 13.97
N SER A 497 1.55 14.71 15.04
CA SER A 497 1.85 16.14 15.12
C SER A 497 2.83 16.62 14.04
N ALA A 498 3.76 15.76 13.59
CA ALA A 498 4.69 16.12 12.53
C ALA A 498 4.02 16.17 11.15
N VAL A 499 2.90 15.47 10.94
CA VAL A 499 2.09 15.58 9.72
C VAL A 499 1.27 16.87 9.78
N ALA A 500 0.68 17.18 10.94
CA ALA A 500 -0.08 18.41 11.15
C ALA A 500 0.74 19.67 10.87
N ASP A 501 2.02 19.70 11.28
CA ASP A 501 2.95 20.81 11.05
C ASP A 501 3.23 21.09 9.55
N ARG A 502 3.01 20.10 8.68
CA ARG A 502 3.30 20.18 7.23
C ARG A 502 2.08 20.50 6.38
N ILE A 503 0.95 20.74 7.02
CA ILE A 503 -0.31 21.08 6.39
C ILE A 503 -0.45 22.61 6.45
N ASP A 504 -0.55 23.25 5.29
CA ASP A 504 -0.70 24.71 5.20
C ASP A 504 -2.18 25.13 5.32
N GLU A 505 -3.10 24.28 4.86
CA GLU A 505 -4.52 24.60 4.77
C GLU A 505 -5.38 23.49 5.37
N VAL A 506 -6.28 23.85 6.28
CA VAL A 506 -7.20 22.91 6.93
C VAL A 506 -8.64 23.25 6.52
N LEU A 507 -9.35 22.28 5.95
CA LEU A 507 -10.72 22.43 5.46
C LEU A 507 -11.67 21.47 6.20
N GLU A 508 -12.64 22.05 6.89
CA GLU A 508 -13.74 21.31 7.51
C GLU A 508 -14.86 21.03 6.52
N PHE A 509 -15.35 19.79 6.52
CA PHE A 509 -16.49 19.34 5.76
C PHE A 509 -17.64 18.99 6.71
N PRO A 510 -18.51 19.96 7.04
CA PRO A 510 -19.65 19.71 7.90
C PRO A 510 -20.71 18.85 7.19
N LEU A 511 -21.68 18.37 7.96
CA LEU A 511 -22.91 17.81 7.40
C LEU A 511 -23.69 18.88 6.63
N PRO A 512 -24.41 18.53 5.56
CA PRO A 512 -25.16 19.50 4.77
C PRO A 512 -26.32 20.11 5.59
N GLY A 513 -26.48 21.43 5.47
CA GLY A 513 -27.65 22.16 5.98
C GLY A 513 -28.89 21.89 5.13
N GLU A 514 -30.03 22.44 5.53
CA GLU A 514 -31.32 22.17 4.89
C GLU A 514 -31.33 22.54 3.39
N ASP A 515 -30.81 23.71 3.05
CA ASP A 515 -30.70 24.18 1.66
C ASP A 515 -29.80 23.27 0.81
N GLU A 516 -28.68 22.79 1.35
CA GLU A 516 -27.82 21.85 0.65
C GLU A 516 -28.48 20.49 0.50
N ARG A 517 -29.20 19.99 1.51
CA ARG A 517 -29.95 18.73 1.44
C ARG A 517 -31.04 18.80 0.38
N PHE A 518 -31.79 19.90 0.30
CA PHE A 518 -32.78 20.14 -0.76
C PHE A 518 -32.15 20.04 -2.15
N LYS A 519 -31.03 20.76 -2.36
CA LYS A 519 -30.29 20.70 -3.64
C LYS A 519 -29.76 19.29 -3.94
N LEU A 520 -29.26 18.58 -2.94
CA LEU A 520 -28.73 17.22 -3.08
C LEU A 520 -29.83 16.22 -3.44
N LEU A 521 -30.99 16.30 -2.78
CA LEU A 521 -32.17 15.49 -3.10
C LEU A 521 -32.59 15.71 -4.55
N LYS A 522 -32.71 16.97 -4.98
CA LYS A 522 -33.06 17.32 -6.37
C LYS A 522 -32.02 16.82 -7.37
N LEU A 523 -30.73 16.94 -7.04
CA LEU A 523 -29.64 16.45 -7.87
C LEU A 523 -29.70 14.92 -8.07
N TYR A 524 -29.86 14.17 -6.98
CA TYR A 524 -29.91 12.71 -7.06
C TYR A 524 -31.23 12.20 -7.64
N LEU A 525 -32.34 12.90 -7.41
CA LEU A 525 -33.62 12.63 -8.07
C LEU A 525 -33.45 12.72 -9.60
N ASN A 526 -32.88 13.81 -10.09
CA ASN A 526 -32.62 13.96 -11.51
C ASN A 526 -31.68 12.86 -12.05
N LYS A 527 -30.60 12.59 -11.32
CA LYS A 527 -29.58 11.62 -11.73
C LYS A 527 -30.06 10.15 -11.76
N TYR A 528 -30.87 9.75 -10.79
CA TYR A 528 -31.30 8.36 -10.62
C TYR A 528 -32.68 8.08 -11.21
N ILE A 529 -33.49 9.11 -11.47
CA ILE A 529 -34.86 8.92 -11.93
C ILE A 529 -35.04 9.56 -13.30
N ALA A 530 -34.82 10.88 -13.42
CA ALA A 530 -35.03 11.58 -14.69
C ALA A 530 -34.02 11.17 -15.79
N GLU A 531 -32.75 10.98 -15.45
CA GLU A 531 -31.68 10.64 -16.39
C GLU A 531 -31.44 9.12 -16.53
N ALA A 532 -32.16 8.28 -15.76
CA ALA A 532 -31.97 6.83 -15.77
C ALA A 532 -32.25 6.18 -17.14
N GLY A 533 -33.05 6.83 -17.99
CA GLY A 533 -33.41 6.37 -19.33
C GLY A 533 -32.63 6.99 -20.49
N ASP A 534 -31.78 8.00 -20.25
CA ASP A 534 -31.22 8.85 -21.32
C ASP A 534 -29.74 8.51 -21.66
N ARG A 535 -29.23 7.39 -21.12
CA ARG A 535 -27.87 6.94 -21.41
C ARG A 535 -27.75 6.53 -22.88
N LYS A 536 -27.05 7.37 -23.65
CA LYS A 536 -26.76 7.09 -25.07
C LYS A 536 -26.20 5.68 -25.25
N PRO A 537 -26.79 4.86 -26.12
CA PRO A 537 -26.31 3.51 -26.40
C PRO A 537 -24.84 3.57 -26.86
N GLY A 538 -23.93 2.96 -26.10
CA GLY A 538 -22.55 2.76 -26.54
C GLY A 538 -22.49 1.92 -27.81
N LEU A 539 -21.39 2.00 -28.58
CA LEU A 539 -21.25 1.34 -29.90
C LEU A 539 -21.64 -0.16 -29.90
N PHE A 540 -21.50 -0.85 -28.77
CA PHE A 540 -21.79 -2.28 -28.59
C PHE A 540 -23.20 -2.62 -28.08
N SER A 541 -24.00 -1.63 -27.67
CA SER A 541 -25.36 -1.85 -27.15
C SER A 541 -26.40 -2.23 -28.22
N LYS A 542 -26.04 -2.15 -29.51
CA LYS A 542 -26.88 -2.69 -30.60
C LYS A 542 -27.02 -4.22 -30.55
N PHE A 543 -26.11 -4.93 -29.89
CA PHE A 543 -26.11 -6.40 -29.83
C PHE A 543 -26.86 -6.99 -28.62
N PHE A 544 -27.15 -6.18 -27.59
CA PHE A 544 -27.93 -6.61 -26.42
C PHE A 544 -28.94 -5.51 -26.06
N LYS A 545 -30.10 -5.52 -26.73
CA LYS A 545 -31.22 -4.64 -26.39
C LYS A 545 -31.91 -5.13 -25.12
N LYS A 546 -31.47 -4.65 -23.96
CA LYS A 546 -32.33 -4.59 -22.77
C LYS A 546 -32.88 -3.17 -22.70
N GLN A 547 -34.14 -2.97 -23.11
CA GLN A 547 -34.81 -1.68 -22.95
C GLN A 547 -34.93 -1.42 -21.45
N GLN A 548 -34.24 -0.40 -20.96
CA GLN A 548 -34.45 0.10 -19.61
C GLN A 548 -35.80 0.83 -19.61
N GLN A 549 -36.72 0.40 -18.75
CA GLN A 549 -38.00 1.09 -18.54
C GLN A 549 -37.69 2.49 -17.99
N GLN A 550 -38.26 3.52 -18.63
CA GLN A 550 -38.15 4.90 -18.15
C GLN A 550 -39.08 5.07 -16.95
N ILE A 551 -38.59 5.73 -15.91
CA ILE A 551 -39.38 6.01 -14.72
C ILE A 551 -40.22 7.27 -14.99
N GLU A 552 -41.53 7.17 -14.84
CA GLU A 552 -42.43 8.34 -14.88
C GLU A 552 -42.53 8.99 -13.50
N ILE A 553 -42.40 10.31 -13.42
CA ILE A 553 -42.57 11.09 -12.18
C ILE A 553 -43.95 11.76 -12.22
N LYS A 554 -44.86 11.42 -11.30
CA LYS A 554 -46.19 12.03 -11.21
C LYS A 554 -46.33 12.85 -9.92
N GLY A 555 -46.69 14.13 -10.06
CA GLY A 555 -47.13 14.98 -8.93
C GLY A 555 -46.08 15.31 -7.86
N LEU A 556 -44.77 15.08 -8.11
CA LEU A 556 -43.72 15.43 -7.17
C LEU A 556 -43.37 16.92 -7.26
N ASN A 557 -43.73 17.69 -6.24
CA ASN A 557 -43.47 19.13 -6.18
C ASN A 557 -42.19 19.47 -5.41
N ASP A 558 -41.57 20.60 -5.73
CA ASP A 558 -40.38 21.10 -5.03
C ASP A 558 -40.62 21.25 -3.51
N ASP A 559 -41.84 21.58 -3.09
CA ASP A 559 -42.17 21.71 -1.65
C ASP A 559 -42.13 20.37 -0.90
N MET A 560 -42.42 19.25 -1.58
CA MET A 560 -42.26 17.92 -0.99
C MET A 560 -40.78 17.55 -0.81
N ILE A 561 -39.93 17.99 -1.73
CA ILE A 561 -38.48 17.79 -1.63
C ILE A 561 -37.92 18.65 -0.49
N LYS A 562 -38.45 19.85 -0.27
CA LYS A 562 -38.10 20.68 0.90
C LYS A 562 -38.55 20.01 2.20
N GLU A 563 -39.77 19.47 2.26
CA GLU A 563 -40.24 18.69 3.43
C GLU A 563 -39.30 17.52 3.73
N ALA A 564 -38.90 16.77 2.70
CA ALA A 564 -37.93 15.69 2.85
C ALA A 564 -36.53 16.20 3.28
N ALA A 565 -36.10 17.37 2.82
CA ALA A 565 -34.85 18.01 3.24
C ALA A 565 -34.89 18.39 4.73
N ALA A 566 -36.02 18.88 5.23
CA ALA A 566 -36.23 19.17 6.65
C ALA A 566 -36.18 17.88 7.48
N LYS A 567 -36.86 16.81 7.04
CA LYS A 567 -36.88 15.49 7.74
C LYS A 567 -35.53 14.77 7.75
N THR A 568 -34.66 15.01 6.78
CA THR A 568 -33.35 14.35 6.64
C THR A 568 -32.22 15.06 7.40
N GLU A 569 -32.54 15.77 8.49
CA GLU A 569 -31.53 16.41 9.33
C GLU A 569 -30.49 15.40 9.84
N GLY A 570 -29.21 15.77 9.76
CA GLY A 570 -28.10 14.92 10.16
C GLY A 570 -27.62 13.92 9.09
N PHE A 571 -28.31 13.80 7.95
CA PHE A 571 -27.87 12.94 6.87
C PHE A 571 -26.62 13.49 6.18
N SER A 572 -25.64 12.61 5.95
CA SER A 572 -24.50 12.88 5.06
C SER A 572 -24.92 12.85 3.59
N GLY A 573 -24.13 13.46 2.70
CA GLY A 573 -24.38 13.41 1.25
C GLY A 573 -24.46 11.98 0.70
N ARG A 574 -23.64 11.05 1.23
CA ARG A 574 -23.70 9.62 0.90
C ARG A 574 -25.02 8.97 1.35
N GLU A 575 -25.56 9.35 2.50
CA GLU A 575 -26.86 8.82 2.96
C GLU A 575 -28.02 9.35 2.11
N ILE A 576 -27.98 10.62 1.70
CA ILE A 576 -28.97 11.19 0.78
C ILE A 576 -28.92 10.49 -0.59
N ALA A 577 -27.72 10.19 -1.09
CA ALA A 577 -27.56 9.40 -2.31
C ALA A 577 -28.16 7.99 -2.16
N LYS A 578 -27.93 7.32 -1.02
CA LYS A 578 -28.51 6.00 -0.72
C LYS A 578 -30.03 6.04 -0.56
N LEU A 579 -30.56 7.09 0.06
CA LEU A 579 -31.99 7.37 0.17
C LEU A 579 -32.62 7.45 -1.22
N MET A 580 -32.05 8.24 -2.14
CA MET A 580 -32.57 8.33 -3.51
C MET A 580 -32.39 7.04 -4.32
N ALA A 581 -31.31 6.28 -4.08
CA ALA A 581 -31.17 4.94 -4.65
C ALA A 581 -32.25 3.98 -4.13
N SER A 582 -32.65 4.08 -2.86
CA SER A 582 -33.78 3.30 -2.34
C SER A 582 -35.12 3.75 -2.91
N VAL A 583 -35.31 5.05 -3.18
CA VAL A 583 -36.49 5.53 -3.93
C VAL A 583 -36.52 4.90 -5.31
N GLN A 584 -35.40 4.92 -6.04
CA GLN A 584 -35.30 4.28 -7.36
C GLN A 584 -35.62 2.78 -7.29
N ALA A 585 -35.10 2.07 -6.29
CA ALA A 585 -35.37 0.65 -6.10
C ALA A 585 -36.84 0.37 -5.78
N ALA A 586 -37.48 1.21 -4.96
CA ALA A 586 -38.90 1.11 -4.66
C ALA A 586 -39.76 1.33 -5.91
N VAL A 587 -39.36 2.28 -6.78
CA VAL A 587 -40.05 2.51 -8.05
C VAL A 587 -39.93 1.29 -8.97
N TYR A 588 -38.75 0.70 -9.14
CA TYR A 588 -38.60 -0.52 -9.93
C TYR A 588 -39.29 -1.75 -9.31
N GLY A 589 -39.56 -1.72 -8.01
CA GLY A 589 -40.35 -2.73 -7.31
C GLY A 589 -41.86 -2.52 -7.42
N SER A 590 -42.31 -1.35 -7.90
CA SER A 590 -43.73 -1.06 -8.13
C SER A 590 -44.17 -1.60 -9.50
N ASP A 591 -45.41 -2.07 -9.60
CA ASP A 591 -45.95 -2.70 -10.81
C ASP A 591 -45.90 -1.77 -12.03
N ASP A 592 -46.05 -0.46 -11.82
CA ASP A 592 -46.12 0.53 -12.89
C ASP A 592 -44.80 1.29 -13.16
N CYS A 593 -43.74 1.03 -12.39
CA CYS A 593 -42.48 1.80 -12.47
C CYS A 593 -42.67 3.32 -12.38
N MET A 594 -43.64 3.76 -11.56
CA MET A 594 -44.00 5.16 -11.38
C MET A 594 -43.54 5.66 -10.01
N LEU A 595 -42.98 6.88 -9.98
CA LEU A 595 -42.72 7.57 -8.72
C LEU A 595 -43.92 8.43 -8.34
N ASP A 596 -44.71 7.92 -7.40
CA ASP A 596 -45.82 8.63 -6.80
C ASP A 596 -45.41 9.39 -5.52
N PRO A 597 -46.12 10.48 -5.16
CA PRO A 597 -45.83 11.29 -3.96
C PRO A 597 -45.92 10.50 -2.66
N THR A 598 -46.82 9.51 -2.59
CA THR A 598 -47.02 8.61 -1.45
C THR A 598 -45.82 7.70 -1.26
N LEU A 599 -45.38 7.01 -2.32
CA LEU A 599 -44.21 6.14 -2.33
C LEU A 599 -42.94 6.90 -1.95
N PHE A 600 -42.77 8.12 -2.46
CA PHE A 600 -41.64 8.97 -2.10
C PHE A 600 -41.61 9.27 -0.59
N ARG A 601 -42.74 9.69 -0.01
CA ARG A 601 -42.82 9.98 1.44
C ARG A 601 -42.58 8.74 2.28
N GLU A 602 -43.16 7.60 1.91
CA GLU A 602 -42.99 6.34 2.63
C GLU A 602 -41.52 5.92 2.71
N VAL A 603 -40.80 5.96 1.58
CA VAL A 603 -39.37 5.63 1.54
C VAL A 603 -38.55 6.62 2.36
N VAL A 604 -38.88 7.91 2.29
CA VAL A 604 -38.18 8.95 3.08
C VAL A 604 -38.38 8.70 4.58
N ASP A 605 -39.62 8.54 5.03
CA ASP A 605 -39.95 8.34 6.45
C ASP A 605 -39.31 7.04 6.97
N TYR A 606 -39.35 5.96 6.19
CA TYR A 606 -38.68 4.70 6.52
C TYR A 606 -37.17 4.88 6.72
N LYS A 607 -36.51 5.58 5.79
CA LYS A 607 -35.05 5.81 5.86
C LYS A 607 -34.64 6.78 6.95
N VAL A 608 -35.47 7.77 7.28
CA VAL A 608 -35.25 8.66 8.43
C VAL A 608 -35.35 7.87 9.73
N ALA A 609 -36.35 7.01 9.88
CA ALA A 609 -36.47 6.12 11.04
C ALA A 609 -35.24 5.18 11.17
N GLU A 610 -34.80 4.58 10.06
CA GLU A 610 -33.60 3.72 10.02
C GLU A 610 -32.33 4.48 10.46
N HIS A 611 -32.15 5.72 10.02
CA HIS A 611 -31.02 6.57 10.41
C HIS A 611 -31.05 6.89 11.91
N GLN A 612 -32.22 7.24 12.45
CA GLN A 612 -32.37 7.51 13.90
C GLN A 612 -32.06 6.27 14.73
N GLN A 613 -32.49 5.08 14.31
CA GLN A 613 -32.16 3.83 14.98
C GLN A 613 -30.65 3.56 14.95
N ARG A 614 -29.99 3.72 13.80
CA ARG A 614 -28.52 3.58 13.68
C ARG A 614 -27.76 4.54 14.59
N LYS A 615 -28.24 5.78 14.71
CA LYS A 615 -27.63 6.77 15.60
C LYS A 615 -27.75 6.37 17.07
N LYS A 616 -28.89 5.80 17.49
CA LYS A 616 -29.07 5.25 18.85
C LYS A 616 -28.11 4.09 19.12
N PHE A 617 -28.03 3.12 18.21
CA PHE A 617 -27.07 2.00 18.34
C PHE A 617 -25.62 2.46 18.42
N ALA A 618 -25.24 3.48 17.65
CA ALA A 618 -23.88 4.03 17.69
C ALA A 618 -23.59 4.79 19.00
N ALA A 619 -24.60 5.39 19.63
CA ALA A 619 -24.46 6.06 20.92
C ALA A 619 -24.36 5.07 22.09
N ASP A 620 -25.16 4.01 22.08
CA ASP A 620 -25.19 2.99 23.15
C ASP A 620 -23.95 2.07 23.12
N GLY A 621 -23.32 1.88 21.95
CA GLY A 621 -22.11 1.07 21.80
C GLY A 621 -20.79 1.75 22.20
N GLY A 622 -20.83 3.02 22.64
CA GLY A 622 -19.64 3.81 23.02
C GLY A 622 -19.22 3.66 24.49
N GLY A 623 -19.89 2.80 25.26
CA GLY A 623 -19.60 2.56 26.68
C GLY A 623 -19.42 1.07 26.99
N VAL A 624 -18.33 0.46 26.49
CA VAL A 624 -17.73 -0.79 27.02
C VAL A 624 -16.22 -0.66 26.96
#